data_AF-A0A4Y3VHN1-F1
#
_entry.id   AF-A0A4Y3VHN1-F1
#
_cell.length_a   1.000
_cell.length_b   1.000
_cell.length_c   1.000
_cell.angle_alpha   90.00
_cell.angle_beta   90.00
_cell.angle_gamma   90.00
#
_symmetry.space_group_name_H-M   'P 1'
#
loop_
_entity.id
_entity.type
_entity.pdbx_description
1 polymer ?
#
loop_
_entity_poly.entity_id
_entity_poly.type
_entity_poly.pdbx_seq_one_letter_code
_entity_poly.pdbx_strand_id
1 'polypeptide(L)'
;MPGKTTPSPADQQLIEYAQQLDLTVSAKQLATWRKQKWPLLPGNTQVRLGRGKGTASHPVPEAFDLVVALARHAGRGRRPRDLALLLFGEGLPVPEATVGAAFASAVDSIALNLGAKAHDEHTKMESDEDQIAQAAAQAVAAATSMTLVPTRARRIDERIARYFRDAGVAWPPKELAALDYNPDPVPFTPKDATHAAVTAVLSGGSSVTNLCGHSTRDRGRSRNARSKYGHMT
;
A
#
# COMPACT_ATOMS: atom_id res chain seq x y z
N MET A 1 -24.12 -5.60 28.38
CA MET A 1 -24.26 -6.86 27.61
C MET A 1 -23.79 -6.61 26.18
N PRO A 2 -22.57 -7.03 25.78
CA PRO A 2 -22.17 -6.90 24.38
C PRO A 2 -22.97 -7.91 23.54
N GLY A 3 -23.78 -7.42 22.60
CA GLY A 3 -24.61 -8.25 21.73
C GLY A 3 -23.76 -9.29 20.99
N LYS A 4 -24.06 -10.58 21.19
CA LYS A 4 -23.49 -11.66 20.41
C LYS A 4 -24.04 -11.54 18.99
N THR A 5 -23.32 -10.87 18.11
CA THR A 5 -23.57 -10.97 16.67
C THR A 5 -23.16 -12.39 16.28
N THR A 6 -24.14 -13.23 15.96
CA THR A 6 -23.89 -14.57 15.45
C THR A 6 -23.06 -14.43 14.17
N PRO A 7 -21.89 -15.09 14.06
CA PRO A 7 -21.08 -15.03 12.84
C PRO A 7 -21.89 -15.49 11.64
N SER A 8 -21.74 -14.80 10.51
CA SER A 8 -22.35 -15.28 9.27
C SER A 8 -21.72 -16.62 8.84
N PRO A 9 -22.39 -17.45 8.03
CA PRO A 9 -21.80 -18.72 7.55
C PRO A 9 -20.44 -18.54 6.88
N ALA A 10 -20.23 -17.42 6.17
CA ALA A 10 -18.94 -17.08 5.58
C ALA A 10 -17.86 -16.71 6.62
N ASP A 11 -18.25 -16.06 7.71
CA ASP A 11 -17.33 -15.75 8.81
C ASP A 11 -16.96 -17.01 9.59
N GLN A 12 -17.92 -17.92 9.73
CA GLN A 12 -17.72 -19.22 10.34
C GLN A 12 -16.66 -20.03 9.57
N GLN A 13 -16.72 -20.04 8.23
CA GLN A 13 -15.69 -20.68 7.39
C GLN A 13 -14.29 -20.10 7.60
N LEU A 14 -14.17 -18.77 7.75
CA LEU A 14 -12.89 -18.13 8.02
C LEU A 14 -12.35 -18.44 9.43
N ILE A 15 -13.24 -18.53 10.42
CA ILE A 15 -12.89 -18.90 11.80
C ILE A 15 -12.43 -20.36 11.86
N GLU A 16 -13.18 -21.27 11.21
CA GLU A 16 -12.84 -22.70 11.15
C GLU A 16 -11.50 -22.91 10.44
N TYR A 17 -11.26 -22.22 9.33
CA TYR A 17 -9.97 -22.29 8.63
C TYR A 17 -8.80 -21.80 9.49
N ALA A 18 -8.96 -20.70 10.21
CA ALA A 18 -7.94 -20.22 11.14
C ALA A 18 -7.71 -21.22 12.28
N GLN A 19 -8.77 -21.81 12.81
CA GLN A 19 -8.70 -22.79 13.88
C GLN A 19 -8.01 -24.09 13.46
N GLN A 20 -8.18 -24.54 12.22
CA GLN A 20 -7.43 -25.66 11.64
C GLN A 20 -5.91 -25.43 11.62
N LEU A 21 -5.48 -24.16 11.70
CA LEU A 21 -4.09 -23.73 11.74
C LEU A 21 -3.65 -23.30 13.15
N ASP A 22 -4.39 -23.71 14.18
CA ASP A 22 -4.18 -23.36 15.60
C ASP A 22 -4.21 -21.84 15.89
N LEU A 23 -4.88 -21.06 15.04
CA LEU A 23 -5.04 -19.63 15.21
C LEU A 23 -6.45 -19.31 15.74
N THR A 24 -6.50 -18.52 16.81
CA THR A 24 -7.78 -18.10 17.40
C THR A 24 -8.24 -16.77 16.79
N VAL A 25 -9.34 -16.82 16.03
CA VAL A 25 -9.99 -15.64 15.46
C VAL A 25 -11.45 -15.59 15.88
N SER A 26 -11.89 -14.45 16.40
CA SER A 26 -13.28 -14.23 16.80
C SER A 26 -14.07 -13.47 15.72
N ALA A 27 -15.38 -13.69 15.66
CA ALA A 27 -16.29 -12.93 14.81
C ALA A 27 -16.18 -11.41 15.04
N LYS A 28 -15.90 -10.99 16.28
CA LYS A 28 -15.68 -9.59 16.64
C LYS A 28 -14.40 -9.01 16.02
N GLN A 29 -13.32 -9.80 15.95
CA GLN A 29 -12.09 -9.39 15.27
C GLN A 29 -12.32 -9.25 13.77
N LEU A 30 -12.97 -10.22 13.12
CA LEU A 30 -13.34 -10.13 11.70
C LEU A 30 -14.18 -8.88 11.41
N ALA A 31 -15.22 -8.63 12.23
CA ALA A 31 -16.04 -7.43 12.10
C ALA A 31 -15.21 -6.14 12.26
N THR A 32 -14.25 -6.13 13.19
CA THR A 32 -13.37 -4.99 13.42
C THR A 32 -12.44 -4.75 12.23
N TRP A 33 -11.87 -5.78 11.63
CA TRP A 33 -11.01 -5.67 10.44
C TRP A 33 -11.77 -5.22 9.19
N ARG A 34 -13.07 -5.51 9.11
CA ARG A 34 -13.95 -5.05 8.01
C ARG A 34 -14.58 -3.67 8.23
N LYS A 35 -14.86 -3.28 9.48
CA LYS A 35 -15.63 -2.06 9.80
C LYS A 35 -14.82 -0.76 9.67
N GLN A 36 -13.50 -0.85 9.55
CA GLN A 36 -12.66 0.34 9.43
C GLN A 36 -12.94 1.10 8.13
N LYS A 37 -12.71 2.42 8.15
CA LYS A 37 -12.80 3.28 6.96
C LYS A 37 -11.98 2.73 5.79
N TRP A 38 -10.86 2.08 6.12
CA TRP A 38 -10.01 1.35 5.19
C TRP A 38 -9.96 -0.11 5.65
N PRO A 39 -10.77 -0.99 5.06
CA PRO A 39 -10.88 -2.36 5.53
C PRO A 39 -9.60 -3.15 5.24
N LEU A 40 -9.15 -3.91 6.24
CA LEU A 40 -8.00 -4.83 6.12
C LEU A 40 -8.42 -6.17 5.52
N LEU A 41 -9.70 -6.52 5.67
CA LEU A 41 -10.28 -7.74 5.17
C LEU A 41 -11.41 -7.40 4.20
N PRO A 42 -11.47 -8.02 3.01
CA PRO A 42 -12.58 -7.81 2.09
C PRO A 42 -13.92 -8.27 2.70
N GLY A 43 -14.99 -7.64 2.22
CA GLY A 43 -16.36 -8.06 2.53
C GLY A 43 -16.69 -9.41 1.90
N ASN A 44 -17.61 -10.15 2.51
CA ASN A 44 -18.09 -11.41 1.95
C ASN A 44 -18.87 -11.15 0.65
N THR A 45 -18.74 -12.03 -0.32
CA THR A 45 -19.51 -11.98 -1.57
C THR A 45 -20.90 -12.58 -1.34
N GLN A 46 -21.90 -12.02 -2.01
CA GLN A 46 -23.28 -12.50 -1.92
C GLN A 46 -23.73 -13.08 -3.26
N VAL A 47 -24.24 -14.30 -3.24
CA VAL A 47 -24.77 -14.99 -4.42
C VAL A 47 -26.26 -15.26 -4.21
N ARG A 48 -27.08 -14.81 -5.16
CA ARG A 48 -28.52 -15.12 -5.16
C ARG A 48 -28.74 -16.57 -5.63
N LEU A 49 -29.48 -17.35 -4.85
CA LEU A 49 -29.72 -18.78 -5.13
C LEU A 49 -30.94 -19.03 -6.03
N GLY A 50 -31.55 -17.98 -6.57
CA GLY A 50 -32.75 -18.05 -7.41
C GLY A 50 -34.06 -17.82 -6.65
N ARG A 51 -35.19 -17.97 -7.36
CA ARG A 51 -36.53 -17.58 -6.87
C ARG A 51 -36.89 -18.38 -5.60
N GLY A 52 -37.13 -17.67 -4.50
CA GLY A 52 -37.54 -18.25 -3.22
C GLY A 52 -36.43 -18.93 -2.39
N LYS A 53 -35.18 -18.98 -2.88
CA LYS A 53 -34.08 -19.69 -2.21
C LYS A 53 -33.13 -18.80 -1.40
N GLY A 54 -33.37 -17.49 -1.39
CA GLY A 54 -32.59 -16.52 -0.62
C GLY A 54 -31.22 -16.19 -1.23
N THR A 55 -30.33 -15.67 -0.38
CA THR A 55 -28.98 -15.22 -0.73
C THR A 55 -27.97 -15.97 0.13
N ALA A 56 -26.96 -16.57 -0.49
CA ALA A 56 -25.82 -17.17 0.19
C ALA A 56 -24.67 -16.16 0.30
N SER A 57 -23.94 -16.21 1.41
CA SER A 57 -22.75 -15.40 1.65
C SER A 57 -21.53 -16.31 1.61
N HIS A 58 -20.49 -15.92 0.87
CA HIS A 58 -19.25 -16.67 0.73
C HIS A 58 -18.03 -15.78 0.99
N PRO A 59 -17.01 -16.28 1.68
CA PRO A 59 -15.74 -15.58 1.80
C PRO A 59 -15.09 -15.48 0.41
N VAL A 60 -14.44 -14.35 0.15
CA VAL A 60 -13.63 -14.18 -1.06
C VAL A 60 -12.38 -15.04 -0.92
N PRO A 61 -11.86 -15.72 -1.96
CA PRO A 61 -10.68 -16.58 -1.83
C PRO A 61 -9.48 -15.89 -1.17
N GLU A 62 -9.24 -14.60 -1.47
CA GLU A 62 -8.15 -13.83 -0.87
C GLU A 62 -8.30 -13.61 0.64
N ALA A 63 -9.51 -13.75 1.19
CA ALA A 63 -9.79 -13.52 2.61
C ALA A 63 -9.15 -14.58 3.51
N PHE A 64 -8.94 -15.81 3.03
CA PHE A 64 -8.38 -16.89 3.84
C PHE A 64 -6.93 -16.60 4.25
N ASP A 65 -6.07 -16.29 3.28
CA ASP A 65 -4.66 -15.95 3.54
C ASP A 65 -4.54 -14.68 4.39
N LEU A 66 -5.40 -13.68 4.14
CA LEU A 66 -5.43 -12.45 4.92
C LEU A 66 -5.84 -12.69 6.38
N VAL A 67 -6.81 -13.56 6.65
CA VAL A 67 -7.23 -13.88 8.04
C VAL A 67 -6.10 -14.57 8.81
N VAL A 68 -5.39 -15.50 8.18
CA VAL A 68 -4.26 -16.20 8.80
C VAL A 68 -3.15 -15.22 9.15
N ALA A 69 -2.78 -14.35 8.21
CA ALA A 69 -1.75 -13.36 8.44
C ALA A 69 -2.19 -12.31 9.48
N LEU A 70 -3.42 -11.83 9.42
CA LEU A 70 -3.97 -10.94 10.45
C LEU A 70 -3.96 -11.60 11.82
N ALA A 71 -4.31 -12.88 11.94
CA ALA A 71 -4.26 -13.58 13.22
C ALA A 71 -2.83 -13.68 13.79
N ARG A 72 -1.82 -13.83 12.93
CA ARG A 72 -0.40 -13.87 13.31
C ARG A 72 0.14 -12.51 13.72
N HIS A 73 -0.27 -11.44 13.03
CA HIS A 73 0.33 -10.12 13.19
C HIS A 73 -0.48 -9.14 14.05
N ALA A 74 -1.79 -9.38 14.23
CA ALA A 74 -2.68 -8.53 15.03
C ALA A 74 -2.45 -8.76 16.54
N GLY A 75 -1.30 -8.28 17.02
CA GLY A 75 -1.00 -8.17 18.43
C GLY A 75 -1.61 -6.92 19.07
N ARG A 76 -1.64 -6.89 20.42
CA ARG A 76 -2.11 -5.75 21.20
C ARG A 76 -1.26 -4.51 20.87
N GLY A 77 -1.92 -3.40 20.55
CA GLY A 77 -1.27 -2.10 20.30
C GLY A 77 -0.83 -1.84 18.86
N ARG A 78 -0.96 -2.82 17.95
CA ARG A 78 -0.65 -2.60 16.53
C ARG A 78 -1.72 -1.73 15.88
N ARG A 79 -1.29 -0.67 15.20
CA ARG A 79 -2.23 0.18 14.46
C ARG A 79 -2.64 -0.55 13.17
N PRO A 80 -3.90 -0.41 12.74
CA PRO A 80 -4.35 -1.06 11.51
C PRO A 80 -3.58 -0.66 10.25
N ARG A 81 -3.06 0.58 10.21
CA ARG A 81 -2.22 1.07 9.11
C ARG A 81 -0.91 0.31 9.02
N ASP A 82 -0.25 0.08 10.17
CA ASP A 82 1.00 -0.68 10.25
C ASP A 82 0.77 -2.13 9.82
N LEU A 83 -0.38 -2.71 10.19
CA LEU A 83 -0.78 -4.04 9.71
C LEU A 83 -0.98 -4.06 8.20
N ALA A 84 -1.63 -3.05 7.61
CA ALA A 84 -1.79 -2.97 6.16
C ALA A 84 -0.45 -2.96 5.42
N LEU A 85 0.51 -2.16 5.89
CA LEU A 85 1.84 -2.07 5.29
C LEU A 85 2.64 -3.37 5.46
N LEU A 86 2.56 -3.99 6.64
CA LEU A 86 3.21 -5.28 6.91
C LEU A 86 2.68 -6.37 5.97
N LEU A 87 1.36 -6.55 5.92
CA LEU A 87 0.71 -7.55 5.08
C LEU A 87 0.99 -7.31 3.59
N PHE A 88 1.02 -6.04 3.17
CA PHE A 88 1.41 -5.66 1.81
C PHE A 88 2.87 -6.04 1.51
N GLY A 89 3.79 -5.81 2.46
CA GLY A 89 5.20 -6.19 2.34
C GLY A 89 5.40 -7.71 2.22
N GLU A 90 4.55 -8.50 2.86
CA GLU A 90 4.51 -9.97 2.72
C GLU A 90 3.90 -10.44 1.39
N GLY A 91 3.41 -9.51 0.56
CA GLY A 91 2.81 -9.79 -0.73
C GLY A 91 1.39 -10.33 -0.66
N LEU A 92 0.67 -10.06 0.43
CA LEU A 92 -0.73 -10.44 0.59
C LEU A 92 -1.66 -9.44 -0.14
N PRO A 93 -2.85 -9.90 -0.56
CA PRO A 93 -3.79 -9.11 -1.37
C PRO A 93 -4.58 -8.10 -0.52
N VAL A 94 -3.89 -7.20 0.17
CA VAL A 94 -4.52 -6.10 0.92
C VAL A 94 -5.18 -5.12 -0.08
N PRO A 95 -6.39 -4.62 0.19
CA PRO A 95 -7.03 -3.63 -0.68
C PRO A 95 -6.14 -2.42 -0.93
N GLU A 96 -5.98 -2.03 -2.20
CA GLU A 96 -5.05 -0.96 -2.62
C GLU A 96 -5.35 0.38 -1.92
N ALA A 97 -6.64 0.73 -1.79
CA ALA A 97 -7.05 1.93 -1.09
C ALA A 97 -6.61 1.94 0.39
N THR A 98 -6.57 0.78 1.04
CA THR A 98 -6.11 0.62 2.42
C THR A 98 -4.59 0.80 2.52
N VAL A 99 -3.85 0.28 1.55
CA VAL A 99 -2.39 0.45 1.45
C VAL A 99 -2.05 1.92 1.19
N GLY A 100 -2.69 2.55 0.21
CA GLY A 100 -2.48 3.96 -0.13
C GLY A 100 -2.77 4.88 1.06
N ALA A 101 -3.85 4.64 1.80
CA ALA A 101 -4.16 5.39 3.01
C ALA A 101 -3.15 5.17 4.15
N ALA A 102 -2.59 3.96 4.27
CA ALA A 102 -1.55 3.67 5.25
C ALA A 102 -0.23 4.36 4.90
N PHE A 103 0.18 4.35 3.62
CA PHE A 103 1.34 5.08 3.13
C PHE A 103 1.19 6.59 3.31
N ALA A 104 0.07 7.17 2.88
CA ALA A 104 -0.21 8.59 3.05
C ALA A 104 -0.07 9.01 4.52
N SER A 105 -0.66 8.24 5.43
CA SER A 105 -0.51 8.50 6.87
C SER A 105 0.91 8.36 7.39
N ALA A 106 1.71 7.44 6.85
CA ALA A 106 3.10 7.27 7.28
C ALA A 106 3.92 8.49 6.85
N VAL A 107 3.74 8.94 5.61
CA VAL A 107 4.37 10.16 5.08
C VAL A 107 3.95 11.39 5.88
N ASP A 108 2.65 11.56 6.14
CA ASP A 108 2.14 12.68 6.95
C ASP A 108 2.77 12.71 8.34
N SER A 109 2.94 11.54 8.98
CA SER A 109 3.56 11.47 10.30
C SER A 109 5.05 11.83 10.29
N ILE A 110 5.77 11.50 9.21
CA ILE A 110 7.17 11.88 9.03
C ILE A 110 7.26 13.38 8.77
N ALA A 111 6.43 13.92 7.88
CA ALA A 111 6.39 15.34 7.55
C ALA A 111 6.07 16.21 8.78
N LEU A 112 5.10 15.79 9.61
CA LEU A 112 4.76 16.48 10.85
C LEU A 112 5.90 16.44 11.88
N ASN A 113 6.61 15.33 12.01
CA ASN A 113 7.76 15.23 12.92
C ASN A 113 8.96 16.06 12.45
N LEU A 114 9.17 16.18 11.14
CA LEU A 114 10.22 17.04 10.57
C LEU A 114 9.89 18.53 10.76
N GLY A 115 8.63 18.92 10.56
CA GLY A 115 8.19 20.31 10.79
C GLY A 115 8.14 20.71 12.27
N ALA A 116 7.82 19.77 13.17
CA ALA A 116 7.80 20.03 14.61
C ALA A 116 9.21 20.15 15.21
N LYS A 117 10.20 19.39 14.70
CA LYS A 117 11.61 19.53 15.12
C LYS A 117 12.27 20.81 14.60
N ALA A 118 11.78 21.39 13.50
CA ALA A 118 12.28 22.66 12.98
C ALA A 118 11.88 23.89 13.82
N HIS A 119 10.99 23.73 14.81
CA HIS A 119 10.48 24.84 15.62
C HIS A 119 11.07 24.93 17.03
N ASP A 120 11.96 24.01 17.41
CA ASP A 120 12.49 23.93 18.77
C ASP A 120 14.00 23.66 18.74
N GLU A 121 14.76 24.54 18.10
CA GLU A 121 16.15 24.83 18.47
C GLU A 121 16.63 26.11 17.75
N HIS A 122 16.74 27.20 18.51
CA HIS A 122 17.72 28.23 18.19
C HIS A 122 19.11 27.56 18.19
N THR A 123 19.84 27.55 17.08
CA THR A 123 21.29 27.86 16.98
C THR A 123 21.92 27.36 15.66
N LYS A 124 22.53 28.31 14.93
CA LYS A 124 23.53 28.21 13.84
C LYS A 124 23.07 27.63 12.50
N MET A 125 23.42 28.38 11.45
CA MET A 125 23.55 27.90 10.08
C MET A 125 24.62 26.80 10.03
N GLU A 126 24.25 25.58 10.43
CA GLU A 126 24.90 24.38 9.92
C GLU A 126 24.45 24.24 8.46
N SER A 127 25.40 23.94 7.56
CA SER A 127 25.15 23.78 6.14
C SER A 127 23.93 22.87 5.93
N ASP A 128 23.04 23.22 5.00
CA ASP A 128 21.89 22.36 4.66
C ASP A 128 22.34 20.90 4.40
N GLU A 129 23.57 20.68 3.94
CA GLU A 129 24.19 19.35 3.78
C GLU A 129 24.42 18.60 5.11
N ASP A 130 24.86 19.28 6.17
CA ASP A 130 25.12 18.66 7.47
C ASP A 130 23.80 18.26 8.15
N GLN A 131 22.76 19.09 7.99
CA GLN A 131 21.42 18.78 8.47
C GLN A 131 20.81 17.57 7.73
N ILE A 132 21.02 17.48 6.41
CA ILE A 132 20.58 16.33 5.59
C ILE A 132 21.33 15.06 6.02
N ALA A 133 22.65 15.13 6.21
CA ALA A 133 23.46 14.00 6.65
C ALA A 133 23.04 13.52 8.05
N GLN A 134 22.78 14.44 8.98
CA GLN A 134 22.34 14.11 10.32
C GLN A 134 20.92 13.51 10.35
N ALA A 135 20.00 14.04 9.55
CA ALA A 135 18.66 13.47 9.38
C ALA A 135 18.70 12.06 8.77
N ALA A 136 19.57 11.83 7.77
CA ALA A 136 19.79 10.51 7.19
C ALA A 136 20.36 9.52 8.22
N ALA A 137 21.36 9.93 9.01
CA ALA A 137 21.92 9.10 10.07
C ALA A 137 20.89 8.73 11.16
N GLN A 138 20.04 9.66 11.57
CA GLN A 138 18.96 9.39 12.53
C GLN A 138 17.91 8.42 11.97
N ALA A 139 17.53 8.58 10.69
CA ALA A 139 16.60 7.66 10.03
C ALA A 139 17.17 6.25 9.91
N VAL A 140 18.47 6.11 9.63
CA VAL A 140 19.19 4.83 9.60
C VAL A 140 19.22 4.17 10.99
N ALA A 141 19.44 4.96 12.04
CA ALA A 141 19.43 4.45 13.42
C ALA A 141 18.03 4.00 13.87
N ALA A 142 16.97 4.64 13.36
CA ALA A 142 15.58 4.29 13.64
C ALA A 142 15.02 3.18 12.73
N ALA A 143 15.65 2.92 11.57
CA ALA A 143 15.17 1.96 10.60
C ALA A 143 15.41 0.52 11.06
N THR A 144 14.31 -0.19 11.31
CA THR A 144 14.31 -1.64 11.46
C THR A 144 14.54 -2.27 10.09
N SER A 145 15.77 -2.74 9.83
CA SER A 145 16.22 -3.60 8.73
C SER A 145 15.29 -3.67 7.51
N MET A 146 15.56 -2.86 6.48
CA MET A 146 14.92 -3.00 5.17
C MET A 146 15.45 -4.25 4.47
N THR A 147 14.57 -5.23 4.22
CA THR A 147 14.88 -6.37 3.34
C THR A 147 14.88 -5.86 1.89
N LEU A 148 16.03 -5.94 1.23
CA LEU A 148 16.41 -5.11 0.07
C LEU A 148 15.65 -5.37 -1.24
N VAL A 149 14.74 -6.34 -1.29
CA VAL A 149 13.74 -6.46 -2.36
C VAL A 149 12.49 -7.04 -1.71
N PRO A 150 11.36 -6.31 -1.64
CA PRO A 150 10.12 -6.86 -1.11
C PRO A 150 9.82 -8.19 -1.80
N THR A 151 9.44 -9.23 -1.05
CA THR A 151 9.10 -10.57 -1.58
C THR A 151 8.16 -10.50 -2.78
N ARG A 152 7.30 -9.46 -2.82
CA ARG A 152 6.42 -9.15 -3.95
C ARG A 152 7.15 -8.81 -5.26
N ALA A 153 8.22 -8.00 -5.21
CA ALA A 153 8.99 -7.67 -6.40
C ALA A 153 9.64 -8.94 -7.00
N ARG A 154 10.17 -9.83 -6.15
CA ARG A 154 10.66 -11.15 -6.60
C ARG A 154 9.57 -12.00 -7.25
N ARG A 155 8.36 -12.04 -6.68
CA ARG A 155 7.22 -12.76 -7.29
C ARG A 155 6.78 -12.15 -8.62
N ILE A 156 6.85 -10.84 -8.76
CA ILE A 156 6.56 -10.15 -10.03
C ILE A 156 7.61 -10.54 -11.08
N ASP A 157 8.89 -10.45 -10.74
CA ASP A 157 9.99 -10.84 -11.63
C ASP A 157 9.89 -12.32 -12.04
N GLU A 158 9.58 -13.21 -11.10
CA GLU A 158 9.36 -14.63 -11.40
C GLU A 158 8.18 -14.85 -12.35
N ARG A 159 7.09 -14.09 -12.22
CA ARG A 159 5.93 -14.19 -13.13
C ARG A 159 6.26 -13.64 -14.50
N ILE A 160 6.98 -12.52 -14.58
CA ILE A 160 7.44 -11.92 -15.84
C ILE A 160 8.39 -12.90 -16.55
N ALA A 161 9.35 -13.48 -15.82
CA ALA A 161 10.29 -14.45 -16.35
C ALA A 161 9.60 -15.72 -16.86
N ARG A 162 8.57 -16.22 -16.16
CA ARG A 162 7.76 -17.36 -16.62
C ARG A 162 7.00 -17.01 -17.90
N TYR A 163 6.32 -15.87 -17.94
CA TYR A 163 5.57 -15.42 -19.12
C TYR A 163 6.44 -15.36 -20.38
N PHE A 164 7.63 -14.77 -20.28
CA PHE A 164 8.54 -14.71 -21.43
C PHE A 164 9.14 -16.06 -21.81
N ARG A 165 9.44 -16.92 -20.82
CA ARG A 165 9.89 -18.30 -21.08
C ARG A 165 8.84 -19.09 -21.86
N ASP A 166 7.58 -19.00 -21.47
CA ASP A 166 6.46 -19.68 -22.14
C ASP A 166 6.25 -19.14 -23.57
N ALA A 167 6.60 -17.87 -23.81
CA ALA A 167 6.62 -17.25 -25.13
C ALA A 167 7.89 -17.56 -25.96
N GLY A 168 8.83 -18.36 -25.42
CA GLY A 168 10.11 -18.67 -26.08
C GLY A 168 11.09 -17.48 -26.16
N VAL A 169 10.84 -16.43 -25.40
CA VAL A 169 11.66 -15.21 -25.37
C VAL A 169 12.61 -15.27 -24.18
N ALA A 170 13.90 -15.02 -24.41
CA ALA A 170 14.89 -14.94 -23.34
C ALA A 170 14.63 -13.70 -22.47
N TRP A 171 14.42 -13.91 -21.17
CA TRP A 171 14.27 -12.84 -20.18
C TRP A 171 15.24 -13.02 -19.00
N PRO A 172 15.92 -11.96 -18.53
CA PRO A 172 15.92 -10.61 -19.11
C PRO A 172 16.68 -10.54 -20.46
N PRO A 173 16.33 -9.59 -21.34
CA PRO A 173 17.13 -9.24 -22.51
C PRO A 173 18.60 -9.03 -22.11
N LYS A 174 19.52 -9.37 -23.02
CA LYS A 174 20.96 -9.30 -22.74
C LYS A 174 21.40 -7.88 -22.36
N GLU A 175 20.72 -6.89 -22.90
CA GLU A 175 20.91 -5.47 -22.64
C GLU A 175 20.59 -5.12 -21.18
N LEU A 176 19.51 -5.68 -20.62
CA LEU A 176 19.13 -5.49 -19.22
C LEU A 176 20.03 -6.31 -18.29
N ALA A 177 20.39 -7.54 -18.67
CA ALA A 177 21.34 -8.36 -17.91
C ALA A 177 22.73 -7.69 -17.81
N ALA A 178 23.14 -6.95 -18.83
CA ALA A 178 24.39 -6.19 -18.83
C ALA A 178 24.35 -4.95 -17.91
N LEU A 179 23.18 -4.34 -17.72
CA LEU A 179 22.99 -3.24 -16.77
C LEU A 179 23.01 -3.71 -15.32
N ASP A 180 22.54 -4.94 -15.06
CA ASP A 180 22.60 -5.58 -13.75
C ASP A 180 23.99 -6.18 -13.44
N TYR A 181 24.87 -6.29 -14.44
CA TYR A 181 26.24 -6.76 -14.24
C TYR A 181 27.06 -5.70 -13.49
N ASN A 182 27.11 -5.83 -12.18
CA ASN A 182 28.01 -5.06 -11.33
C ASN A 182 29.28 -5.89 -11.05
N PRO A 183 30.41 -5.64 -11.74
CA PRO A 183 31.63 -6.43 -11.59
C PRO A 183 32.23 -6.32 -10.18
N ASP A 184 31.95 -5.20 -9.48
CA ASP A 184 32.42 -4.93 -8.13
C ASP A 184 31.22 -4.61 -7.24
N PRO A 185 30.49 -5.62 -6.72
CA PRO A 185 29.39 -5.38 -5.81
C PRO A 185 29.93 -4.76 -4.53
N VAL A 186 29.89 -3.44 -4.44
CA VAL A 186 30.10 -2.72 -3.18
C VAL A 186 29.03 -3.26 -2.22
N PRO A 187 29.40 -3.83 -1.06
CA PRO A 187 28.44 -4.39 -0.13
C PRO A 187 27.55 -3.25 0.38
N PHE A 188 26.38 -3.11 -0.24
CA PHE A 188 25.42 -2.07 0.10
C PHE A 188 24.58 -2.57 1.26
N THR A 189 24.89 -2.11 2.47
CA THR A 189 24.19 -2.58 3.66
C THR A 189 22.78 -1.98 3.70
N PRO A 190 21.82 -2.59 4.42
CA PRO A 190 20.49 -1.99 4.61
C PRO A 190 20.53 -0.57 5.21
N LYS A 191 21.59 -0.26 5.95
CA LYS A 191 21.85 1.08 6.49
C LYS A 191 22.24 2.05 5.38
N ASP A 192 23.12 1.65 4.47
CA ASP A 192 23.54 2.47 3.33
C ASP A 192 22.38 2.75 2.38
N ALA A 193 21.49 1.76 2.19
CA ALA A 193 20.26 1.93 1.41
C ALA A 193 19.29 2.95 2.02
N THR A 194 19.09 2.87 3.33
CA THR A 194 18.24 3.80 4.06
C THR A 194 18.83 5.21 4.03
N HIS A 195 20.14 5.32 4.23
CA HIS A 195 20.86 6.59 4.15
C HIS A 195 20.70 7.24 2.78
N ALA A 196 21.02 6.50 1.70
CA ALA A 196 20.92 6.99 0.33
C ALA A 196 19.50 7.41 -0.04
N ALA A 197 18.48 6.65 0.37
CA ALA A 197 17.09 6.98 0.10
C ALA A 197 16.65 8.26 0.82
N VAL A 198 17.02 8.44 2.09
CA VAL A 198 16.67 9.63 2.87
C VAL A 198 17.42 10.86 2.35
N THR A 199 18.71 10.73 2.06
CA THR A 199 19.49 11.80 1.42
C THR A 199 18.88 12.18 0.08
N ALA A 200 18.51 11.22 -0.78
CA ALA A 200 17.90 11.52 -2.07
C ALA A 200 16.56 12.27 -1.94
N VAL A 201 15.72 11.92 -0.95
CA VAL A 201 14.45 12.61 -0.71
C VAL A 201 14.66 14.02 -0.16
N LEU A 202 15.58 14.19 0.80
CA LEU A 202 15.84 15.48 1.44
C LEU A 202 16.61 16.44 0.55
N SER A 203 17.54 15.95 -0.28
CA SER A 203 18.28 16.74 -1.27
C SER A 203 17.45 17.10 -2.51
N GLY A 204 16.15 16.77 -2.54
CA GLY A 204 15.26 17.13 -3.66
C GLY A 204 15.46 16.28 -4.91
N GLY A 205 15.86 15.01 -4.76
CA GLY A 205 15.91 14.03 -5.84
C GLY A 205 14.62 14.06 -6.64
N SER A 206 14.76 14.23 -7.95
CA SER A 206 13.70 14.64 -8.87
C SER A 206 12.40 13.87 -8.60
N SER A 207 11.36 14.62 -8.24
CA SER A 207 10.01 14.06 -8.18
C SER A 207 9.71 13.42 -9.54
N VAL A 208 9.40 12.12 -9.55
CA VAL A 208 8.76 11.49 -10.71
C VAL A 208 7.37 12.09 -10.77
N THR A 209 7.24 13.22 -11.47
CA THR A 209 5.95 13.78 -11.81
C THR A 209 5.23 12.72 -12.60
N ASN A 210 4.13 12.19 -12.05
CA ASN A 210 3.19 11.37 -12.80
C ASN A 210 2.75 12.17 -14.03
N LEU A 211 3.35 11.87 -15.19
CA LEU A 211 2.86 12.26 -16.51
C LEU A 211 1.61 11.42 -16.81
N CYS A 212 0.58 11.53 -15.97
CA CYS A 212 -0.74 11.04 -16.31
C CYS A 212 -1.46 12.19 -17.01
N GLY A 213 -1.24 12.28 -18.32
CA GLY A 213 -1.94 13.20 -19.20
C GLY A 213 -3.44 12.94 -19.17
N HIS A 214 -4.17 13.72 -18.38
CA HIS A 214 -5.60 13.88 -18.57
C HIS A 214 -5.83 14.79 -19.78
N SER A 215 -5.98 14.14 -20.93
CA SER A 215 -6.65 14.69 -22.11
C SER A 215 -8.09 15.08 -21.72
N THR A 216 -8.29 16.31 -21.27
CA THR A 216 -9.61 16.92 -21.20
C THR A 216 -10.11 17.13 -22.63
N ARG A 217 -11.00 16.24 -23.06
CA ARG A 217 -11.85 16.44 -24.24
C ARG A 217 -12.63 17.74 -24.06
N ASP A 218 -12.22 18.72 -24.85
CA ASP A 218 -13.00 19.89 -25.23
C ASP A 218 -14.36 19.42 -25.78
N ARG A 219 -15.44 19.74 -25.04
CA ARG A 219 -16.81 19.68 -25.58
C ARG A 219 -17.30 21.11 -25.71
N GLY A 220 -17.35 21.55 -26.97
CA GLY A 220 -17.89 22.83 -27.41
C GLY A 220 -19.22 23.15 -26.77
N ARG A 221 -19.24 24.24 -26.01
CA ARG A 221 -20.44 24.87 -25.47
C ARG A 221 -20.93 25.87 -26.52
N SER A 222 -21.80 25.41 -27.43
CA SER A 222 -22.52 26.25 -28.37
C SER A 222 -23.37 27.27 -27.61
N ARG A 223 -23.01 28.55 -27.71
CA ARG A 223 -23.79 29.68 -27.19
C ARG A 223 -24.84 30.07 -28.23
N ASN A 224 -26.10 29.88 -27.86
CA ASN A 224 -27.25 30.41 -28.59
C ASN A 224 -27.25 31.95 -28.51
N ALA A 225 -27.04 32.62 -29.64
CA ALA A 225 -27.23 34.05 -29.79
C ALA A 225 -28.72 34.34 -29.93
N ARG A 226 -29.33 34.93 -28.89
CA ARG A 226 -30.70 35.44 -28.94
C ARG A 226 -30.66 36.88 -29.45
N SER A 227 -31.17 37.04 -30.68
CA SER A 227 -31.36 38.28 -31.42
C SER A 227 -32.13 39.33 -30.62
N LYS A 228 -31.56 40.55 -30.56
CA LYS A 228 -32.22 41.80 -30.15
C LYS A 228 -32.71 42.49 -31.42
N TYR A 229 -34.03 42.55 -31.65
CA TYR A 229 -34.65 43.62 -32.46
C TYR A 229 -36.04 43.94 -31.91
N GLY A 230 -36.21 45.20 -31.54
CA GLY A 230 -37.39 45.90 -31.03
C GLY A 230 -36.83 47.17 -30.40
N HIS A 231 -37.21 48.41 -30.74
CA HIS A 231 -38.32 48.98 -31.46
C HIS A 231 -37.84 50.36 -31.98
N MET A 232 -38.31 50.82 -33.13
CA MET A 232 -38.46 52.24 -33.43
C MET A 232 -39.79 52.44 -34.16
N THR A 233 -40.77 52.91 -33.42
CA THR A 233 -41.87 53.79 -33.82
C THR A 233 -42.31 54.51 -32.58
#